data_AF-T0T5D3-F1
#
_entry.id   AF-T0T5D3-F1
#
_cell.length_a   1.000
_cell.length_b   1.000
_cell.length_c   1.000
_cell.angle_alpha   90.00
_cell.angle_beta   90.00
_cell.angle_gamma   90.00
#
_symmetry.space_group_name_H-M   'P 1'
#
loop_
_entity.id
_entity.type
_entity.pdbx_description
1 polymer ?
#
loop_
_entity_poly.entity_id
_entity_poly.type
_entity_poly.pdbx_seq_one_letter_code
_entity_poly.pdbx_strand_id
1 'polypeptide(L)'
;MIIKEFCAENTTLLSQLDSSVKRVELCDNLAVGGTTPSYGVIKEAARYLHEKDISLATMIRPRGGNFVYNDSELRIMEDDIIRAVELESDSLVLGLLTEDNHIDEDGIEQLLPATQGLPLVFHMAFDQIPEADQKAAIDQLVELGFTRILTHGSSEANDIFENIDHLKELVEYANDRIEIMIGGGVTADNYQELIEKTGAKAAHGTKIC
;
A
#
# COMPACT_ATOMS: atom_id res chain seq x y z
N MET A 1 -0.64 -11.42 -16.26
CA MET A 1 0.03 -10.14 -16.57
C MET A 1 0.48 -9.57 -15.24
N ILE A 2 1.75 -9.20 -15.09
CA ILE A 2 2.29 -8.67 -13.83
C ILE A 2 1.94 -7.19 -13.73
N ILE A 3 1.38 -6.76 -12.60
CA ILE A 3 1.09 -5.35 -12.33
C ILE A 3 2.32 -4.70 -11.69
N LYS A 4 2.81 -3.61 -12.27
CA LYS A 4 3.87 -2.79 -11.67
C LYS A 4 3.26 -1.54 -11.07
N GLU A 5 3.50 -1.34 -9.79
CA GLU A 5 3.13 -0.14 -9.04
C GLU A 5 4.39 0.68 -8.72
N PHE A 6 4.47 1.90 -9.25
CA PHE A 6 5.57 2.81 -8.96
C PHE A 6 5.26 3.63 -7.69
N CYS A 7 6.17 3.62 -6.72
CA CYS A 7 6.06 4.48 -5.53
C CYS A 7 6.66 5.85 -5.83
N ALA A 8 5.82 6.88 -5.85
CA ALA A 8 6.20 8.24 -6.18
C ALA A 8 6.25 9.14 -4.94
N GLU A 9 7.27 9.99 -4.87
CA GLU A 9 7.27 11.17 -4.02
C GLU A 9 6.87 12.39 -4.86
N ASN A 10 5.71 12.98 -4.56
CA ASN A 10 5.14 14.09 -5.33
C ASN A 10 4.99 13.75 -6.83
N THR A 11 4.99 14.76 -7.70
CA THR A 11 4.76 14.60 -9.15
C THR A 11 6.05 14.51 -9.97
N THR A 12 7.22 14.65 -9.33
CA THR A 12 8.52 14.91 -9.98
C THR A 12 8.90 13.86 -11.02
N LEU A 13 8.60 12.59 -10.75
CA LEU A 13 8.99 11.46 -11.61
C LEU A 13 7.85 10.93 -12.47
N LEU A 14 6.61 11.42 -12.31
CA LEU A 14 5.44 10.87 -13.03
C LEU A 14 5.58 11.00 -14.55
N SER A 15 6.28 12.02 -15.04
CA SER A 15 6.50 12.21 -16.47
C SER A 15 7.47 11.22 -17.11
N GLN A 16 8.21 10.47 -16.30
CA GLN A 16 9.18 9.48 -16.75
C GLN A 16 8.55 8.08 -16.87
N LEU A 17 7.33 7.90 -16.35
CA LEU A 17 6.63 6.62 -16.39
C LEU A 17 6.25 6.25 -17.82
N ASP A 18 6.60 5.03 -18.19
CA ASP A 18 6.18 4.42 -19.45
C ASP A 18 4.87 3.61 -19.27
N SER A 19 4.37 3.07 -20.38
CA SER A 19 3.11 2.32 -20.41
C SER A 19 3.12 0.98 -19.64
N SER A 20 4.28 0.53 -19.15
CA SER A 20 4.42 -0.71 -18.39
C SER A 20 4.05 -0.55 -16.92
N VAL A 21 4.06 0.67 -16.39
CA VAL A 21 3.53 1.00 -15.07
C VAL A 21 2.01 1.15 -15.19
N LYS A 22 1.26 0.41 -14.36
CA LYS A 22 -0.21 0.41 -14.39
C LYS A 22 -0.83 1.14 -13.20
N ARG A 23 -0.03 1.37 -12.16
CA ARG A 23 -0.46 2.03 -10.94
C ARG A 23 0.66 2.86 -10.36
N VAL A 24 0.31 3.94 -9.68
CA VAL A 24 1.23 4.75 -8.89
C VAL A 24 0.70 4.83 -7.47
N GLU A 25 1.52 4.47 -6.50
CA GLU A 25 1.31 4.89 -5.12
C GLU A 25 1.89 6.31 -4.98
N LEU A 26 1.03 7.27 -4.64
CA LEU A 26 1.42 8.66 -4.46
C LEU A 26 1.57 8.97 -2.97
N CYS A 27 2.81 9.32 -2.63
CA CYS A 27 3.25 9.66 -1.29
C CYS A 27 3.94 11.04 -1.30
N ASP A 28 4.14 11.58 -0.11
CA ASP A 28 5.22 12.53 0.17
C ASP A 28 6.13 11.96 1.27
N ASN A 29 7.31 12.55 1.48
CA ASN A 29 8.24 12.20 2.56
C ASN A 29 8.60 10.70 2.60
N LEU A 30 9.12 10.17 1.50
CA LEU A 30 9.59 8.78 1.42
C LEU A 30 10.75 8.49 2.38
N ALA A 31 11.46 9.52 2.86
CA ALA A 31 12.50 9.38 3.87
C ALA A 31 11.99 8.76 5.19
N VAL A 32 10.69 8.81 5.47
CA VAL A 32 10.05 8.16 6.63
C VAL A 32 9.09 7.02 6.23
N GLY A 33 9.22 6.52 5.01
CA GLY A 33 8.38 5.45 4.45
C GLY A 33 7.08 5.93 3.81
N GLY A 34 6.94 7.24 3.56
CA GLY A 34 5.75 7.80 2.93
C GLY A 34 4.72 8.33 3.93
N THR A 35 4.16 9.48 3.60
CA THR A 35 3.06 10.18 4.29
C THR A 35 2.07 10.71 3.27
N THR A 36 0.91 11.15 3.73
CA THR A 36 -0.10 11.74 2.86
C THR A 36 0.44 12.97 2.13
N PRO A 37 0.40 12.99 0.78
CA PRO A 37 0.84 14.13 0.00
C PRO A 37 -0.15 15.30 0.12
N SER A 38 0.32 16.51 -0.16
CA SER A 38 -0.55 17.70 -0.08
C SER A 38 -1.73 17.64 -1.07
N TYR A 39 -2.83 18.33 -0.75
CA TYR A 39 -4.02 18.44 -1.60
C TYR A 39 -3.71 18.76 -3.07
N GLY A 40 -2.83 19.74 -3.32
CA GLY A 40 -2.47 20.15 -4.69
C GLY A 40 -1.72 19.06 -5.45
N VAL A 41 -0.92 18.26 -4.74
CA VAL A 41 -0.16 17.13 -5.30
C VAL A 41 -1.11 16.01 -5.70
N ILE A 42 -2.06 15.63 -4.83
CA ILE A 42 -3.09 14.62 -5.15
C ILE A 42 -3.86 15.04 -6.40
N LYS A 43 -4.36 16.28 -6.42
CA LYS A 43 -5.16 16.81 -7.52
C LYS A 43 -4.44 16.77 -8.86
N GLU A 44 -3.21 17.28 -8.91
CA GLU A 44 -2.46 17.32 -10.17
C GLU A 44 -1.96 15.93 -10.59
N ALA A 45 -1.61 15.06 -9.64
CA ALA A 45 -1.22 13.68 -9.92
C ALA A 45 -2.39 12.87 -10.50
N ALA A 46 -3.59 12.96 -9.91
CA ALA A 46 -4.79 12.29 -10.39
C ALA A 46 -5.06 12.66 -11.86
N ARG A 47 -5.18 13.96 -12.14
CA ARG A 47 -5.36 14.47 -13.51
C ARG A 47 -4.29 13.94 -14.47
N TYR A 48 -3.02 14.03 -14.08
CA TYR A 48 -1.90 13.64 -14.94
C TYR A 48 -1.85 12.13 -15.23
N LEU A 49 -2.13 11.30 -14.23
CA LEU A 49 -2.06 9.84 -14.34
C LEU A 49 -3.27 9.29 -15.09
N HIS A 50 -4.46 9.85 -14.86
CA HIS A 50 -5.67 9.47 -15.59
C HIS A 50 -5.59 9.83 -17.08
N GLU A 51 -4.96 10.96 -17.45
CA GLU A 51 -4.66 11.29 -18.86
C GLU A 51 -3.78 10.24 -19.57
N LYS A 52 -3.11 9.37 -18.79
CA LYS A 52 -2.22 8.29 -19.27
C LYS A 52 -2.79 6.89 -19.03
N ASP A 53 -4.03 6.77 -18.57
CA ASP A 53 -4.64 5.50 -18.17
C ASP A 53 -3.83 4.74 -17.09
N ILE A 54 -3.26 5.47 -16.12
CA ILE A 54 -2.55 4.92 -14.96
C ILE A 54 -3.37 5.19 -13.70
N SER A 55 -3.63 4.16 -12.89
CA SER A 55 -4.40 4.31 -11.64
C SER A 55 -3.57 4.94 -10.53
N LEU A 56 -4.22 5.72 -9.67
CA LEU A 56 -3.65 6.41 -8.52
C LEU A 56 -4.07 5.74 -7.20
N ALA A 57 -3.11 5.30 -6.40
CA ALA A 57 -3.30 4.90 -5.01
C ALA A 57 -2.73 6.00 -4.10
N THR A 58 -3.56 6.64 -3.27
CA THR A 58 -3.11 7.73 -2.40
C THR A 58 -2.80 7.22 -1.00
N MET A 59 -1.60 7.56 -0.51
CA MET A 59 -1.19 7.28 0.87
C MET A 59 -2.01 8.09 1.87
N ILE A 60 -2.57 7.41 2.86
CA ILE A 60 -3.27 7.96 4.02
C ILE A 60 -2.46 7.59 5.27
N ARG A 61 -1.50 8.46 5.61
CA ARG A 61 -0.59 8.27 6.73
C ARG A 61 -0.17 9.65 7.27
N PRO A 62 -0.62 10.03 8.48
CA PRO A 62 -0.51 11.40 8.99
C PRO A 62 0.92 11.76 9.42
N ARG A 63 1.78 10.75 9.64
CA ARG A 63 3.18 10.89 10.06
C ARG A 63 3.97 9.60 9.84
N GLY A 64 5.30 9.73 9.86
CA GLY A 64 6.21 8.58 9.97
C GLY A 64 6.17 7.90 11.34
N GLY A 65 7.04 6.91 11.54
CA GLY A 65 7.12 6.14 12.80
C GLY A 65 6.13 4.98 12.85
N ASN A 66 5.50 4.77 14.00
CA ASN A 66 4.60 3.65 14.27
C ASN A 66 3.27 3.74 13.50
N PHE A 67 2.40 2.74 13.69
CA PHE A 67 1.06 2.67 13.10
C PHE A 67 -0.05 2.65 14.15
N VAL A 68 0.28 3.05 15.38
CA VAL A 68 -0.67 3.19 16.50
C VAL A 68 -1.09 4.65 16.57
N TYR A 69 -2.32 4.94 16.15
CA TYR A 69 -2.81 6.31 16.01
C TYR A 69 -3.73 6.71 17.15
N ASN A 70 -3.59 7.95 17.63
CA ASN A 70 -4.54 8.52 18.59
C ASN A 70 -5.76 9.15 17.88
N ASP A 71 -6.80 9.50 18.63
CA ASP A 71 -8.04 10.10 18.12
C ASP A 71 -7.83 11.31 17.19
N SER A 72 -6.83 12.15 17.49
CA SER A 72 -6.56 13.33 16.65
C SER A 72 -5.89 12.96 15.33
N GLU A 73 -5.07 11.90 15.33
CA GLU A 73 -4.43 11.38 14.13
C GLU A 73 -5.45 10.64 13.24
N LEU A 74 -6.39 9.91 13.84
CA LEU A 74 -7.52 9.31 13.11
C LEU A 74 -8.38 10.36 12.41
N ARG A 75 -8.65 11.49 13.06
CA ARG A 75 -9.37 12.62 12.42
C ARG A 75 -8.61 13.24 11.26
N ILE A 76 -7.28 13.34 11.36
CA ILE A 76 -6.44 13.80 10.23
C ILE A 76 -6.59 12.82 9.06
N MET A 77 -6.49 11.51 9.33
CA MET A 77 -6.65 10.48 8.31
C MET A 77 -8.04 10.53 7.67
N GLU A 78 -9.11 10.69 8.46
CA GLU A 78 -10.48 10.82 7.97
C GLU A 78 -10.63 12.02 7.03
N ASP A 79 -10.15 13.20 7.42
CA ASP A 79 -10.19 14.41 6.60
C ASP A 79 -9.40 14.21 5.28
N ASP A 80 -8.22 13.60 5.34
CA ASP A 80 -7.38 13.32 4.17
C ASP A 80 -8.03 12.29 3.23
N ILE A 81 -8.71 11.27 3.77
CA ILE A 81 -9.50 10.29 2.99
C ILE A 81 -10.59 11.02 2.20
N ILE A 82 -11.36 11.89 2.86
CA ILE A 82 -12.43 12.66 2.21
C ILE A 82 -11.86 13.46 1.04
N ARG A 83 -10.70 14.10 1.22
CA ARG A 83 -10.05 14.86 0.14
C ARG A 83 -9.52 13.98 -0.98
N ALA A 84 -8.93 12.83 -0.67
CA ALA A 84 -8.45 11.90 -1.70
C ALA A 84 -9.62 11.38 -2.56
N VAL A 85 -10.76 11.05 -1.94
CA VAL A 85 -11.97 10.64 -2.66
C VAL A 85 -12.51 11.77 -3.54
N GLU A 86 -12.64 12.99 -3.00
CA GLU A 86 -13.09 14.18 -3.76
C GLU A 86 -12.18 14.51 -4.95
N LEU A 87 -10.89 14.16 -4.85
CA LEU A 87 -9.87 14.38 -5.87
C LEU A 87 -9.70 13.19 -6.83
N GLU A 88 -10.63 12.24 -6.81
CA GLU A 88 -10.70 11.12 -7.75
C GLU A 88 -9.52 10.13 -7.62
N SER A 89 -8.97 9.95 -6.41
CA SER A 89 -8.04 8.82 -6.17
C SER A 89 -8.75 7.48 -6.47
N ASP A 90 -8.05 6.54 -7.12
CA ASP A 90 -8.63 5.24 -7.49
C ASP A 90 -8.56 4.21 -6.35
N SER A 91 -7.65 4.41 -5.40
CA SER A 91 -7.54 3.59 -4.19
C SER A 91 -6.85 4.35 -3.06
N LEU A 92 -7.05 3.86 -1.83
CA LEU A 92 -6.45 4.44 -0.62
C LEU A 92 -5.52 3.43 0.04
N VAL A 93 -4.36 3.90 0.48
CA VAL A 93 -3.32 3.08 1.11
C VAL A 93 -3.18 3.51 2.57
N LEU A 94 -3.41 2.59 3.50
CA LEU A 94 -3.37 2.87 4.94
C LEU A 94 -3.01 1.61 5.73
N GLY A 95 -2.69 1.76 7.00
CA GLY A 95 -2.59 0.62 7.91
C GLY A 95 -2.48 1.09 9.34
N LEU A 96 -3.32 0.51 10.19
CA LEU A 96 -3.46 0.88 11.59
C LEU A 96 -3.23 -0.39 12.42
N LEU A 97 -2.42 -0.26 13.47
CA LEU A 97 -2.11 -1.34 14.39
C LEU A 97 -2.37 -0.92 15.83
N THR A 98 -2.63 -1.90 16.68
CA THR A 98 -2.65 -1.75 18.13
C THR A 98 -1.23 -1.72 18.70
N GLU A 99 -1.08 -1.39 19.99
CA GLU A 99 0.23 -1.43 20.67
C GLU A 99 0.86 -2.84 20.70
N ASP A 100 0.06 -3.88 20.52
CA ASP A 100 0.48 -5.28 20.49
C ASP A 100 0.81 -5.77 19.06
N ASN A 101 0.82 -4.86 18.07
CA ASN A 101 1.03 -5.14 16.64
C ASN A 101 -0.04 -6.07 16.02
N HIS A 102 -1.28 -5.97 16.46
CA HIS A 102 -2.44 -6.53 15.75
C HIS A 102 -3.14 -5.44 14.94
N ILE A 103 -3.99 -5.82 13.99
CA ILE A 103 -4.81 -4.86 13.25
C ILE A 103 -5.72 -4.11 14.21
N ASP A 104 -5.75 -2.78 14.09
CA ASP A 104 -6.71 -1.93 14.80
C ASP A 104 -8.03 -1.88 14.02
N GLU A 105 -8.87 -2.89 14.23
CA GLU A 105 -10.17 -3.01 13.56
C GLU A 105 -11.09 -1.82 13.89
N ASP A 106 -11.15 -1.40 15.16
CA ASP A 106 -11.98 -0.28 15.60
C ASP A 106 -11.60 1.03 14.90
N GLY A 107 -10.28 1.31 14.80
CA GLY A 107 -9.76 2.47 14.09
C GLY A 107 -10.05 2.42 12.59
N ILE A 108 -9.92 1.26 11.96
CA ILE A 108 -10.25 1.07 10.53
C ILE A 108 -11.75 1.28 10.30
N GLU A 109 -12.61 0.66 11.11
CA GLU A 109 -14.07 0.76 10.98
C GLU A 109 -14.57 2.20 11.11
N GLN A 110 -13.92 3.02 11.96
CA GLN A 110 -14.22 4.46 12.03
C GLN A 110 -13.95 5.20 10.71
N LEU A 111 -12.91 4.80 9.97
CA LEU A 111 -12.51 5.45 8.72
C LEU A 111 -13.28 4.93 7.50
N LEU A 112 -13.80 3.69 7.54
CA LEU A 112 -14.49 3.06 6.41
C LEU A 112 -15.58 3.92 5.76
N PRO A 113 -16.48 4.62 6.50
CA PRO A 113 -17.50 5.46 5.87
C PRO A 113 -16.92 6.57 4.98
N ALA A 114 -15.79 7.17 5.39
CA ALA A 114 -15.15 8.25 4.65
C ALA A 114 -14.56 7.78 3.31
N THR A 115 -14.21 6.49 3.19
CA THR A 115 -13.62 5.92 1.97
C THR A 115 -14.60 5.86 0.79
N GLN A 116 -15.92 5.96 1.07
CA GLN A 116 -16.99 5.89 0.07
C GLN A 116 -16.91 4.65 -0.84
N GLY A 117 -16.34 3.55 -0.32
CA GLY A 117 -16.22 2.29 -1.02
C GLY A 117 -15.08 2.23 -2.04
N LEU A 118 -14.13 3.19 -2.02
CA LEU A 118 -12.91 3.06 -2.80
C LEU A 118 -12.11 1.81 -2.38
N PRO A 119 -11.43 1.12 -3.32
CA PRO A 119 -10.53 0.04 -3.00
C PRO A 119 -9.47 0.44 -1.96
N LEU A 120 -9.32 -0.38 -0.92
CA LEU A 120 -8.32 -0.17 0.13
C LEU A 120 -7.12 -1.10 -0.03
N VAL A 121 -5.95 -0.60 0.35
CA VAL A 121 -4.67 -1.33 0.38
C VAL A 121 -4.08 -1.23 1.78
N PHE A 122 -3.75 -2.36 2.39
CA PHE A 122 -3.06 -2.38 3.67
C PHE A 122 -1.55 -2.33 3.41
N HIS A 123 -0.87 -1.28 3.86
CA HIS A 123 0.55 -1.09 3.56
C HIS A 123 1.49 -1.91 4.45
N MET A 124 2.81 -1.64 4.40
CA MET A 124 3.89 -2.33 5.13
C MET A 124 3.76 -2.34 6.67
N ALA A 125 2.75 -1.71 7.25
CA ALA A 125 2.34 -2.04 8.63
C ALA A 125 2.05 -3.55 8.79
N PHE A 126 1.63 -4.25 7.74
CA PHE A 126 1.41 -5.69 7.77
C PHE A 126 2.63 -6.45 8.26
N ASP A 127 3.83 -6.01 7.85
CA ASP A 127 5.08 -6.67 8.20
C ASP A 127 5.43 -6.56 9.70
N GLN A 128 4.81 -5.61 10.43
CA GLN A 128 4.99 -5.48 11.88
C GLN A 128 4.12 -6.47 12.68
N ILE A 129 3.11 -7.06 12.05
CA ILE A 129 2.27 -8.09 12.67
C ILE A 129 3.12 -9.34 12.90
N PRO A 130 3.07 -9.97 14.08
CA PRO A 130 3.78 -11.22 14.34
C PRO A 130 3.50 -12.25 13.24
N GLU A 131 4.54 -12.89 12.72
CA GLU A 131 4.44 -13.83 11.58
C GLU A 131 3.37 -14.92 11.80
N ALA A 132 3.26 -15.42 13.04
CA ALA A 132 2.27 -16.42 13.42
C ALA A 132 0.81 -15.95 13.27
N ASP A 133 0.57 -14.64 13.34
CA ASP A 133 -0.75 -14.01 13.29
C ASP A 133 -1.08 -13.42 11.90
N GLN A 134 -0.11 -13.32 10.99
CA GLN A 134 -0.30 -12.70 9.67
C GLN A 134 -1.36 -13.39 8.80
N LYS A 135 -1.54 -14.72 8.95
CA LYS A 135 -2.62 -15.45 8.25
C LYS A 135 -4.01 -15.04 8.78
N ALA A 136 -4.16 -14.87 10.09
CA ALA A 136 -5.40 -14.34 10.66
C ALA A 136 -5.64 -12.88 10.25
N ALA A 137 -4.57 -12.08 10.17
CA ALA A 137 -4.63 -10.71 9.68
C ALA A 137 -5.12 -10.62 8.22
N ILE A 138 -4.72 -11.57 7.34
CA ILE A 138 -5.26 -11.66 5.98
C ILE A 138 -6.79 -11.86 6.00
N ASP A 139 -7.29 -12.76 6.86
CA ASP A 139 -8.73 -13.01 6.98
C ASP A 139 -9.48 -11.76 7.47
N GLN A 140 -8.96 -11.08 8.49
CA GLN A 140 -9.52 -9.81 9.00
C GLN A 140 -9.57 -8.73 7.91
N LEU A 141 -8.48 -8.56 7.15
CA LEU A 141 -8.43 -7.57 6.07
C LEU A 141 -9.43 -7.88 4.94
N VAL A 142 -9.66 -9.15 4.64
CA VAL A 142 -10.73 -9.57 3.71
C VAL A 142 -12.11 -9.20 4.25
N GLU A 143 -12.38 -9.44 5.53
CA GLU A 143 -13.65 -9.08 6.17
C GLU A 143 -13.90 -7.57 6.21
N LEU A 144 -12.84 -6.78 6.45
CA LEU A 144 -12.85 -5.31 6.40
C LEU A 144 -12.93 -4.75 4.97
N GLY A 145 -12.87 -5.60 3.94
CA GLY A 145 -13.03 -5.21 2.53
C GLY A 145 -11.78 -4.66 1.87
N PHE A 146 -10.58 -4.91 2.43
CA PHE A 146 -9.34 -4.57 1.75
C PHE A 146 -9.17 -5.40 0.47
N THR A 147 -8.64 -4.75 -0.56
CA THR A 147 -8.45 -5.37 -1.87
C THR A 147 -7.03 -5.90 -2.06
N ARG A 148 -6.06 -5.32 -1.35
CA ARG A 148 -4.63 -5.58 -1.51
C ARG A 148 -3.87 -5.45 -0.18
N ILE A 149 -2.78 -6.19 -0.05
CA ILE A 149 -1.78 -6.04 1.00
C ILE A 149 -0.42 -5.80 0.34
N LEU A 150 0.28 -4.74 0.76
CA LEU A 150 1.68 -4.49 0.42
C LEU A 150 2.57 -5.01 1.55
N THR A 151 3.47 -5.94 1.23
CA THR A 151 4.31 -6.61 2.23
C THR A 151 5.72 -6.87 1.69
N HIS A 152 6.71 -6.73 2.57
CA HIS A 152 8.09 -7.18 2.36
C HIS A 152 8.27 -8.65 2.79
N GLY A 153 7.36 -9.17 3.62
CA GLY A 153 7.43 -10.51 4.21
C GLY A 153 8.25 -10.57 5.49
N SER A 154 8.74 -9.43 5.99
CA SER A 154 9.50 -9.31 7.23
C SER A 154 9.48 -7.86 7.71
N SER A 155 9.47 -7.66 9.03
CA SER A 155 9.68 -6.33 9.64
C SER A 155 11.14 -5.88 9.61
N GLU A 156 12.07 -6.79 9.31
CA GLU A 156 13.52 -6.52 9.29
C GLU A 156 13.95 -5.84 7.99
N ALA A 157 15.06 -5.11 8.03
CA ALA A 157 15.66 -4.49 6.85
C ALA A 157 16.58 -5.48 6.09
N ASN A 158 16.07 -6.67 5.78
CA ASN A 158 16.79 -7.72 5.08
C ASN A 158 16.53 -7.71 3.56
N ASP A 159 17.20 -8.59 2.82
CA ASP A 159 16.96 -8.75 1.40
C ASP A 159 15.62 -9.49 1.18
N ILE A 160 14.75 -8.98 0.30
CA ILE A 160 13.44 -9.58 0.02
C ILE A 160 13.55 -11.02 -0.49
N PHE A 161 14.68 -11.40 -1.11
CA PHE A 161 14.92 -12.78 -1.54
C PHE A 161 14.99 -13.77 -0.37
N GLU A 162 15.28 -13.31 0.84
CA GLU A 162 15.28 -14.14 2.05
C GLU A 162 13.85 -14.46 2.52
N ASN A 163 12.86 -13.65 2.12
CA ASN A 163 11.47 -13.75 2.57
C ASN A 163 10.58 -14.56 1.61
N ILE A 164 11.15 -15.17 0.56
CA ILE A 164 10.40 -15.79 -0.54
C ILE A 164 9.47 -16.89 -0.08
N ASP A 165 9.94 -17.80 0.79
CA ASP A 165 9.14 -18.93 1.24
C ASP A 165 7.92 -18.44 2.03
N HIS A 166 8.10 -17.45 2.90
CA HIS A 166 7.02 -16.85 3.67
C HIS A 166 6.05 -16.06 2.79
N LEU A 167 6.55 -15.22 1.87
CA LEU A 167 5.72 -14.49 0.90
C LEU A 167 4.87 -15.44 0.07
N LYS A 168 5.44 -16.58 -0.35
CA LYS A 168 4.71 -17.62 -1.07
C LYS A 168 3.59 -18.22 -0.21
N GLU A 169 3.84 -18.51 1.06
CA GLU A 169 2.80 -18.98 1.98
C GLU A 169 1.65 -17.98 2.12
N LEU A 170 1.96 -16.68 2.22
CA LEU A 170 0.95 -15.62 2.30
C LEU A 170 0.11 -15.54 1.01
N VAL A 171 0.76 -15.61 -0.16
CA VAL A 171 0.08 -15.63 -1.47
C VAL A 171 -0.85 -16.84 -1.58
N GLU A 172 -0.37 -18.03 -1.23
CA GLU A 172 -1.15 -19.27 -1.27
C GLU A 172 -2.34 -19.22 -0.29
N TYR A 173 -2.12 -18.68 0.91
CA TYR A 173 -3.16 -18.54 1.93
C TYR A 173 -4.23 -17.51 1.56
N ALA A 174 -3.83 -16.39 0.96
CA ALA A 174 -4.75 -15.37 0.46
C ALA A 174 -5.70 -15.95 -0.59
N ASN A 175 -5.22 -16.87 -1.44
CA ASN A 175 -6.02 -17.66 -2.38
C ASN A 175 -7.00 -16.79 -3.21
N ASP A 176 -6.48 -15.72 -3.79
CA ASP A 176 -7.22 -14.73 -4.61
C ASP A 176 -8.39 -14.00 -3.88
N ARG A 177 -8.54 -14.14 -2.56
CA ARG A 177 -9.51 -13.37 -1.75
C ARG A 177 -9.07 -11.92 -1.55
N ILE A 178 -7.76 -11.72 -1.48
CA ILE A 178 -7.08 -10.41 -1.39
C ILE A 178 -5.77 -10.51 -2.17
N GLU A 179 -5.38 -9.48 -2.92
CA GLU A 179 -4.12 -9.50 -3.70
C GLU A 179 -2.93 -9.24 -2.77
N ILE A 180 -1.93 -10.12 -2.80
CA ILE A 180 -0.63 -9.87 -2.17
C ILE A 180 0.29 -9.19 -3.19
N MET A 181 0.74 -7.99 -2.84
CA MET A 181 1.69 -7.17 -3.60
C MET A 181 3.02 -7.11 -2.86
N ILE A 182 4.08 -7.56 -3.52
CA ILE A 182 5.42 -7.56 -2.91
C ILE A 182 6.08 -6.19 -3.04
N GLY A 183 6.77 -5.74 -1.99
CA GLY A 183 7.48 -4.46 -1.97
C GLY A 183 8.67 -4.44 -1.01
N GLY A 184 9.44 -3.36 -1.06
CA GLY A 184 10.66 -3.19 -0.23
C GLY A 184 11.84 -3.92 -0.85
N GLY A 185 12.69 -3.19 -1.60
CA GLY A 185 13.83 -3.76 -2.32
C GLY A 185 13.49 -4.32 -3.71
N VAL A 186 12.24 -4.19 -4.17
CA VAL A 186 11.83 -4.60 -5.52
C VAL A 186 12.21 -3.54 -6.56
N THR A 187 12.82 -3.98 -7.66
CA THR A 187 13.35 -3.14 -8.75
C THR A 187 13.00 -3.74 -10.12
N ALA A 188 13.27 -2.99 -11.19
CA ALA A 188 13.13 -3.46 -12.57
C ALA A 188 13.96 -4.72 -12.88
N ASP A 189 15.04 -4.96 -12.14
CA ASP A 189 15.96 -6.09 -12.36
C ASP A 189 15.50 -7.39 -11.68
N ASN A 190 14.77 -7.29 -10.56
CA ASN A 190 14.44 -8.46 -9.73
C ASN A 190 12.93 -8.80 -9.66
N TYR A 191 12.03 -7.91 -10.07
CA TYR A 191 10.59 -8.12 -9.87
C TYR A 191 10.07 -9.39 -10.56
N GLN A 192 10.58 -9.74 -11.75
CA GLN A 192 10.14 -10.93 -12.49
C GLN A 192 10.46 -12.21 -11.72
N GLU A 193 11.70 -12.33 -11.24
CA GLU A 193 12.15 -13.48 -10.48
C GLU A 193 11.37 -13.61 -9.15
N LEU A 194 11.15 -12.49 -8.46
CA LEU A 194 10.38 -12.49 -7.22
C LEU A 194 8.93 -12.93 -7.44
N ILE A 195 8.29 -12.43 -8.50
CA ILE A 195 6.93 -12.84 -8.88
C ILE A 195 6.88 -14.34 -9.23
N GLU A 196 7.85 -14.84 -9.99
CA GLU A 196 7.92 -16.26 -10.36
C GLU A 196 8.09 -17.18 -9.14
N LYS A 197 8.88 -16.76 -8.15
CA LYS A 197 9.16 -17.57 -6.95
C LYS A 197 8.06 -17.50 -5.89
N THR A 198 7.44 -16.33 -5.72
CA THR A 198 6.40 -16.11 -4.69
C THR A 198 4.99 -16.42 -5.21
N GLY A 199 4.75 -16.33 -6.51
CA GLY A 199 3.42 -16.43 -7.10
C GLY A 199 2.57 -15.15 -7.00
N ALA A 200 3.11 -14.08 -6.43
CA ALA A 200 2.43 -12.78 -6.38
C ALA A 200 2.13 -12.25 -7.79
N LYS A 201 1.14 -11.35 -7.92
CA LYS A 201 0.71 -10.81 -9.23
C LYS A 201 1.04 -9.34 -9.43
N ALA A 202 1.45 -8.66 -8.36
CA ALA A 202 1.80 -7.25 -8.35
C ALA A 202 3.13 -7.00 -7.63
N ALA A 203 3.91 -6.06 -8.14
CA ALA A 203 5.19 -5.65 -7.60
C ALA A 203 5.21 -4.12 -7.40
N HIS A 204 5.68 -3.69 -6.24
CA HIS A 204 5.72 -2.30 -5.82
C HIS A 204 7.16 -1.84 -5.60
N GLY A 205 7.55 -0.68 -6.13
CA GLY A 205 8.84 -0.09 -5.79
C GLY A 205 9.12 1.28 -6.39
N THR A 206 10.08 1.99 -5.79
CA THR A 206 10.59 3.29 -6.26
C THR A 206 11.52 3.17 -7.48
N LYS A 207 11.96 1.95 -7.81
CA LYS A 207 12.86 1.64 -8.95
C LYS A 207 12.29 0.52 -9.83
N ILE A 208 10.96 0.42 -9.91
CA ILE A 208 10.25 -0.67 -10.62
C ILE A 208 10.21 -0.47 -12.15
N CYS A 209 10.66 0.68 -12.63
CA CYS A 209 10.77 1.07 -14.02
C CYS A 209 12.05 1.89 -14.24
#